data_AF-A0A0J6NMW4-F1
#
_entry.id   AF-A0A0J6NMW4-F1
#
_cell.length_a   1.000
_cell.length_b   1.000
_cell.length_c   1.000
_cell.angle_alpha   90.00
_cell.angle_beta   90.00
_cell.angle_gamma   90.00
#
_symmetry.space_group_name_H-M   'P 1'
#
loop_
_entity.id
_entity.type
_entity.pdbx_description
1 polymer ?
#
loop_
_entity_poly.entity_id
_entity_poly.type
_entity_poly.pdbx_seq_one_letter_code
_entity_poly.pdbx_strand_id
1 'polypeptide(L)'
;MCAEHDASSLLLTEKALPPAFFDLSSRFAGEFIQKLVNYRLSVAGVFVDGAAYGERFGEYLNEARRGRQFRVFDDREAALAWLAEPG
;
A
#
# COMPACT_ATOMS: atom_id res chain seq x y z
N MET A 1 2.33 -10.36 -29.94
CA MET A 1 3.04 -9.38 -29.11
C MET A 1 2.83 -9.83 -27.68
N CYS A 2 3.76 -10.62 -27.15
CA CYS A 2 3.67 -11.11 -25.78
C CYS A 2 4.05 -9.94 -24.87
N ALA A 3 3.07 -9.36 -24.19
CA ALA A 3 3.35 -8.46 -23.08
C ALA A 3 3.91 -9.34 -21.96
N GLU A 4 5.23 -9.33 -21.81
CA GLU A 4 5.85 -9.71 -20.55
C GLU A 4 5.34 -8.68 -19.55
N HIS A 5 4.25 -8.99 -18.85
CA HIS A 5 3.79 -8.22 -17.71
C HIS A 5 4.84 -8.42 -16.62
N ASP A 6 5.92 -7.65 -16.70
CA ASP A 6 6.77 -7.33 -15.56
C ASP A 6 5.80 -6.83 -14.49
N ALA A 7 5.49 -7.67 -13.51
CA ALA A 7 4.42 -7.44 -12.55
C ALA A 7 4.85 -6.34 -11.59
N SER A 8 4.85 -5.10 -12.07
CA SER A 8 5.21 -3.88 -11.37
C SER A 8 4.11 -3.43 -10.40
N SER A 9 3.16 -4.30 -10.07
CA SER A 9 1.97 -3.99 -9.27
C SER A 9 1.81 -4.98 -8.12
N LEU A 10 1.58 -4.48 -6.90
CA LEU A 10 1.42 -5.28 -5.69
C LEU A 10 0.15 -4.86 -4.92
N LEU A 11 -0.70 -5.83 -4.58
CA LEU A 11 -1.82 -5.62 -3.67
C LEU A 11 -1.43 -6.06 -2.26
N LEU A 12 -1.38 -5.12 -1.32
CA LEU A 12 -1.18 -5.35 0.10
C LEU A 12 -2.53 -5.39 0.82
N THR A 13 -2.67 -6.36 1.72
CA THR A 13 -3.84 -6.47 2.61
C THR A 13 -3.35 -6.55 4.04
N GLU A 14 -4.17 -6.06 4.99
CA GLU A 14 -3.82 -6.07 6.42
C GLU A 14 -3.33 -7.45 6.91
N LYS A 15 -3.96 -8.53 6.45
CA LYS A 15 -3.62 -9.91 6.85
C LYS A 15 -2.25 -10.39 6.38
N ALA A 16 -1.69 -9.77 5.35
CA ALA A 16 -0.38 -10.12 4.80
C ALA A 16 0.76 -9.32 5.47
N LEU A 17 0.44 -8.38 6.35
CA LEU A 17 1.39 -7.48 6.98
C LEU A 17 1.70 -7.92 8.41
N PRO A 18 2.98 -7.86 8.83
CA PRO A 18 3.34 -8.17 10.20
C PRO A 18 2.82 -7.08 11.16
N PRO A 19 2.61 -7.39 12.45
CA PRO A 19 2.19 -6.40 13.45
C PRO A 19 3.06 -5.14 13.50
N ALA A 20 4.37 -5.27 13.24
CA ALA A 20 5.31 -4.15 13.18
C ALA A 20 4.96 -3.11 12.09
N PHE A 21 4.21 -3.49 11.05
CA PHE A 21 3.73 -2.53 10.06
C PHE A 21 2.74 -1.52 10.65
N PHE A 22 1.94 -1.96 11.62
CA PHE A 22 0.94 -1.09 12.26
C PHE A 22 1.55 -0.25 13.38
N ASP A 23 2.72 -0.63 13.89
CA ASP A 23 3.50 0.15 14.84
C ASP A 23 4.48 1.09 14.10
N LEU A 24 4.05 2.33 13.85
CA LEU A 24 4.90 3.34 13.20
C LEU A 24 6.17 3.71 14.00
N SER A 25 6.19 3.45 15.31
CA SER A 25 7.39 3.70 16.12
C SER A 25 8.54 2.75 15.76
N SER A 26 8.22 1.57 15.22
CA SER A 26 9.19 0.60 14.72
C SER A 26 9.91 1.04 13.45
N ARG A 27 9.38 2.07 12.75
CA ARG A 27 9.80 2.55 11.42
C ARG A 27 9.66 1.52 10.29
N PHE A 28 9.18 0.31 10.58
CA PHE A 28 9.10 -0.79 9.62
C PHE A 28 8.21 -0.45 8.42
N ALA A 29 7.05 0.17 8.63
CA ALA A 29 6.15 0.54 7.54
C ALA A 29 6.82 1.46 6.51
N GLY A 30 7.53 2.48 6.99
CA GLY A 30 8.26 3.42 6.13
C GLY A 30 9.36 2.71 5.34
N GLU A 31 10.19 1.89 5.98
CA GLU A 31 11.26 1.15 5.33
C GLU A 31 10.73 0.13 4.31
N PHE A 32 9.65 -0.56 4.65
CA PHE A 32 9.00 -1.54 3.78
C PHE A 32 8.45 -0.88 2.52
N ILE A 33 7.66 0.20 2.66
CA ILE A 33 7.13 0.93 1.50
C ILE A 33 8.24 1.58 0.69
N GLN A 34 9.25 2.16 1.33
CA GLN A 34 10.39 2.75 0.62
C GLN A 34 11.11 1.72 -0.25
N LYS A 35 11.28 0.48 0.22
CA LYS A 35 11.82 -0.61 -0.61
C LYS A 35 10.95 -0.84 -1.84
N LEU A 36 9.63 -1.00 -1.68
CA LEU A 36 8.72 -1.23 -2.81
C LEU A 36 8.78 -0.10 -3.85
N VAL A 37 8.85 1.14 -3.37
CA VAL A 37 9.04 2.34 -4.20
C VAL A 37 10.38 2.29 -4.96
N ASN A 38 11.47 1.88 -4.29
CA ASN A 38 12.78 1.72 -4.92
C ASN A 38 12.77 0.63 -6.01
N TYR A 39 11.97 -0.42 -5.84
CA TYR A 39 11.72 -1.44 -6.86
C TYR A 39 10.77 -0.98 -7.98
N ARG A 40 10.31 0.29 -7.94
CA ARG A 40 9.36 0.87 -8.90
C ARG A 40 8.03 0.11 -8.97
N LEU A 41 7.61 -0.48 -7.86
CA LEU A 41 6.32 -1.15 -7.77
C LEU A 41 5.22 -0.12 -7.46
N SER A 42 4.11 -0.21 -8.18
CA SER A 42 2.81 0.37 -7.83
C SER A 42 2.17 -0.52 -6.77
N VAL A 43 1.91 0.04 -5.60
CA VAL A 43 1.45 -0.71 -4.42
C VAL A 43 0.10 -0.17 -3.97
N ALA A 44 -0.91 -1.03 -4.00
CA ALA A 44 -2.23 -0.70 -3.45
C ALA A 44 -2.40 -1.39 -2.10
N GLY A 45 -2.63 -0.63 -1.04
CA GLY A 45 -2.94 -1.16 0.29
C GLY A 45 -4.44 -1.13 0.55
N VAL A 46 -5.03 -2.24 0.98
CA VAL A 46 -6.43 -2.30 1.40
C VAL A 46 -6.47 -2.30 2.92
N PHE A 47 -7.02 -1.22 3.50
CA PHE A 47 -7.18 -1.04 4.93
C PHE A 47 -8.61 -0.59 5.25
N VAL A 48 -9.39 -1.43 5.91
CA VAL A 48 -10.82 -1.19 6.15
C VAL A 48 -11.06 -0.33 7.38
N ASP A 49 -10.23 -0.50 8.41
CA ASP A 49 -10.27 0.33 9.63
C ASP A 49 -8.86 0.68 10.09
N GLY A 50 -8.31 1.70 9.44
CA GLY A 50 -7.03 2.27 9.80
C GLY A 50 -6.97 2.90 11.19
N ALA A 51 -8.12 3.41 11.67
CA ALA A 51 -8.20 4.07 12.97
C ALA A 51 -8.09 3.07 14.13
N ALA A 52 -8.41 1.79 13.89
CA ALA A 52 -8.20 0.71 14.86
C ALA A 52 -6.73 0.57 15.31
N TYR A 53 -5.77 1.02 14.50
CA TYR A 53 -4.34 0.96 14.80
C TYR A 53 -3.79 2.24 15.45
N GLY A 54 -4.67 3.21 15.76
CA GLY A 54 -4.34 4.46 16.43
C GLY A 54 -4.26 5.68 15.50
N GLU A 55 -4.33 6.88 16.11
CA GLU A 55 -4.42 8.16 15.39
C GLU A 55 -3.29 8.37 14.39
N ARG A 56 -2.03 8.13 14.80
CA ARG A 56 -0.85 8.28 13.93
C ARG A 56 -0.88 7.36 12.71
N PHE A 57 -1.40 6.14 12.86
CA PHE A 57 -1.54 5.23 11.73
C PHE A 57 -2.65 5.70 10.79
N GLY A 58 -3.76 6.18 11.33
CA GLY A 58 -4.81 6.84 10.56
C GLY A 58 -4.29 8.04 9.75
N GLU A 59 -3.46 8.90 10.33
CA GLU A 59 -2.80 10.02 9.63
C GLU A 59 -1.91 9.51 8.49
N TYR A 60 -1.08 8.50 8.75
CA TYR A 60 -0.24 7.87 7.73
C TYR A 60 -1.06 7.31 6.56
N LEU A 61 -2.17 6.63 6.83
CA LEU A 61 -3.05 6.13 5.77
C LEU A 61 -3.70 7.27 4.98
N ASN A 62 -4.09 8.36 5.64
CA ASN A 62 -4.66 9.53 4.98
C ASN A 62 -3.67 10.19 4.01
N GLU A 63 -2.39 10.26 4.38
CA GLU A 63 -1.33 10.70 3.47
C GLU A 63 -1.15 9.71 2.31
N ALA A 64 -1.09 8.41 2.61
CA ALA A 64 -0.92 7.35 1.63
C ALA A 64 -2.05 7.31 0.59
N ARG A 65 -3.30 7.65 0.93
CA ARG A 65 -4.42 7.75 -0.03
C ARG A 65 -4.14 8.69 -1.21
N ARG A 66 -3.23 9.65 -1.06
CA ARG A 66 -2.85 10.63 -2.10
C ARG A 66 -1.54 10.27 -2.81
N GLY A 67 -0.89 9.18 -2.40
CA GLY A 67 0.37 8.74 -2.98
C GLY A 67 0.24 8.31 -4.44
N ARG A 68 1.36 8.41 -5.16
CA ARG A 68 1.45 8.04 -6.59
C ARG A 68 1.95 6.62 -6.81
N GLN A 69 2.88 6.14 -5.98
CA GLN A 69 3.43 4.79 -6.08
C GLN A 69 2.85 3.85 -5.02
N PHE A 70 2.55 4.37 -3.83
CA PHE A 70 1.81 3.64 -2.81
C PHE A 70 0.50 4.38 -2.57
N ARG A 71 -0.63 3.67 -2.68
CA ARG A 71 -1.96 4.23 -2.41
C ARG A 71 -2.80 3.29 -1.56
N VAL A 72 -3.53 3.84 -0.61
CA VAL A 72 -4.44 3.08 0.27
C VAL A 72 -5.89 3.24 -0.17
N PHE A 73 -6.65 2.16 -0.04
CA PHE A 73 -8.06 2.03 -0.41
C PHE A 73 -8.84 1.34 0.72
N ASP A 74 -10.14 1.60 0.77
CA ASP A 74 -11.05 0.99 1.74
C ASP A 74 -11.49 -0.42 1.33
N ASP A 75 -11.42 -0.72 0.03
CA ASP A 75 -11.83 -1.99 -0.53
C ASP A 75 -10.87 -2.50 -1.61
N ARG A 76 -10.98 -3.81 -1.87
CA ARG A 76 -10.12 -4.51 -2.81
C ARG A 76 -10.41 -4.16 -4.27
N GLU A 77 -11.65 -3.83 -4.61
CA GLU A 77 -12.05 -3.56 -5.99
C GLU A 77 -11.44 -2.25 -6.48
N ALA A 78 -11.54 -1.18 -5.69
CA ALA A 78 -10.92 0.10 -5.97
C ALA A 78 -9.38 -0.01 -6.09
N ALA A 79 -8.76 -0.80 -5.21
CA ALA A 79 -7.33 -1.07 -5.24
C ALA A 79 -6.90 -1.78 -6.54
N LEU A 80 -7.64 -2.80 -6.95
CA LEU A 80 -7.36 -3.55 -8.18
C LEU A 80 -7.61 -2.70 -9.44
N ALA A 81 -8.67 -1.90 -9.45
CA ALA A 81 -8.96 -0.97 -10.54
C ALA A 81 -7.78 -0.01 -10.75
N TRP A 82 -7.27 0.59 -9.67
CA TRP A 82 -6.11 1.48 -9.74
C TRP A 82 -4.83 0.79 -10.22
N LEU A 83 -4.58 -0.45 -9.79
CA LEU A 83 -3.41 -1.23 -10.26
C LEU A 83 -3.52 -1.67 -11.73
N ALA A 84 -4.74 -1.76 -12.26
CA ALA A 84 -5.01 -2.11 -13.65
C ALA A 84 -4.97 -0.88 -14.58
N GLU A 85 -5.00 0.34 -14.04
CA GLU A 85 -4.81 1.54 -14.83
C GLU A 85 -3.36 1.60 -15.34
N PRO A 86 -3.15 1.73 -16.67
CA PRO A 86 -1.81 1.99 -17.20
C PRO A 86 -1.38 3.39 -16.76
N GLY A 87 -0.41 3.43 -15.83
CA GLY A 87 0.22 4.67 -15.35
C GLY A 87 1.17 5.32 -16.35
#